data_AF-A0A0N0BPN7-F1
#
_entry.id   AF-A0A0N0BPN7-F1
#
_cell.length_a   1.000
_cell.length_b   1.000
_cell.length_c   1.000
_cell.angle_alpha   90.00
_cell.angle_beta   90.00
_cell.angle_gamma   90.00
#
_symmetry.space_group_name_H-M   'P 1'
#
loop_
_entity.id
_entity.type
_entity.pdbx_description
1 polymer ?
#
loop_
_entity_poly.entity_id
_entity_poly.type
_entity_poly.pdbx_seq_one_letter_code
_entity_poly.pdbx_strand_id
1 'polypeptide(L)'
;MRPVTRPDSNRWERVGRDLAAQESGRRRADVEEEFHSLERALREGDDIDADDVEDARHALNALRRLLEDQLAPLAGVEPWGSSPPSMPYGAAREHYHGVDCDASKSAAPGDD
;
A
#
# COMPACT_ATOMS: atom_id res chain seq x y z
N MET A 1 -15.71 -39.68 -23.17
CA MET A 1 -15.35 -38.25 -22.97
C MET A 1 -16.37 -37.68 -22.00
N ARG A 2 -15.99 -37.38 -20.75
CA ARG A 2 -16.94 -36.77 -19.79
C ARG A 2 -17.12 -35.29 -20.16
N PRO A 3 -18.35 -34.75 -20.21
CA PRO A 3 -18.56 -33.35 -20.47
C PRO A 3 -17.94 -32.54 -19.31
N VAL A 4 -17.04 -31.61 -19.64
CA VAL A 4 -16.56 -30.61 -18.69
C VAL A 4 -17.72 -29.67 -18.46
N THR A 5 -18.42 -29.82 -17.34
CA THR A 5 -19.45 -28.88 -16.92
C THR A 5 -18.78 -27.53 -16.70
N ARG A 6 -19.23 -26.51 -17.45
CA ARG A 6 -18.82 -25.12 -17.20
C ARG A 6 -19.11 -24.82 -15.73
N PRO A 7 -18.17 -24.24 -14.98
CA PRO A 7 -18.43 -23.88 -13.60
C PRO A 7 -19.68 -22.98 -13.51
N ASP A 8 -20.54 -23.21 -12.53
CA ASP A 8 -21.74 -22.38 -12.29
C ASP A 8 -21.33 -20.91 -12.19
N SER A 9 -21.69 -20.12 -13.21
CA SER A 9 -21.35 -18.69 -13.29
C SER A 9 -21.81 -17.92 -12.04
N ASN A 10 -22.99 -18.24 -11.55
CA ASN A 10 -23.58 -17.64 -10.34
C ASN A 10 -22.73 -17.88 -9.08
N ARG A 11 -22.03 -19.01 -8.99
CA ARG A 11 -21.14 -19.32 -7.86
C ARG A 11 -19.88 -18.47 -7.93
N TRP A 12 -19.27 -18.37 -9.10
CA TRP A 12 -18.05 -17.58 -9.30
C TRP A 12 -18.27 -16.09 -9.17
N GLU A 13 -19.42 -15.58 -9.63
CA GLU A 13 -19.79 -14.18 -9.38
C GLU A 13 -19.92 -13.89 -7.89
N ARG A 14 -20.54 -14.79 -7.11
CA ARG A 14 -20.65 -14.63 -5.65
C ARG A 14 -19.27 -14.62 -5.00
N VAL A 15 -18.42 -15.59 -5.33
CA VAL A 15 -17.04 -15.65 -4.83
C VAL A 15 -16.27 -14.38 -5.19
N GLY A 16 -16.42 -13.88 -6.42
CA GLY A 16 -15.78 -12.63 -6.86
C GLY A 16 -16.23 -11.42 -6.03
N ARG A 17 -17.54 -11.30 -5.77
CA ARG A 17 -18.08 -10.22 -4.90
C ARG A 17 -17.57 -10.34 -3.46
N ASP A 18 -17.53 -11.56 -2.91
CA ASP A 18 -17.05 -11.81 -1.55
C ASP A 18 -15.56 -11.48 -1.41
N LEU A 19 -14.74 -11.82 -2.42
CA LEU A 19 -13.33 -11.48 -2.44
C LEU A 19 -13.10 -9.97 -2.58
N ALA A 20 -13.85 -9.30 -3.46
CA ALA A 20 -13.77 -7.85 -3.62
C ALA A 20 -14.17 -7.11 -2.32
N ALA A 21 -15.21 -7.60 -1.62
CA ALA A 21 -15.63 -7.05 -0.33
C ALA A 21 -14.57 -7.24 0.75
N GLN A 22 -13.95 -8.43 0.82
CA GLN A 22 -12.86 -8.72 1.76
C GLN A 22 -11.63 -7.84 1.50
N GLU A 23 -11.20 -7.73 0.25
CA GLU A 23 -10.05 -6.89 -0.11
C GLU A 23 -10.33 -5.41 0.18
N SER A 24 -11.52 -4.92 -0.15
CA SER A 24 -11.95 -3.55 0.20
C SER A 24 -11.94 -3.32 1.72
N GLY A 25 -12.46 -4.28 2.48
CA GLY A 25 -12.47 -4.23 3.94
C GLY A 25 -11.07 -4.21 4.54
N ARG A 26 -10.15 -5.03 4.01
CA ARG A 26 -8.76 -5.06 4.41
C ARG A 26 -8.06 -3.74 4.13
N ARG A 27 -8.14 -3.22 2.90
CA ARG A 27 -7.48 -1.96 2.53
C ARG A 27 -7.99 -0.77 3.33
N ARG A 28 -9.29 -0.76 3.65
CA ARG A 28 -9.87 0.25 4.54
C ARG A 28 -9.28 0.13 5.94
N ALA A 29 -9.18 -1.09 6.49
CA ALA A 29 -8.58 -1.32 7.80
C ALA A 29 -7.11 -0.89 7.84
N ASP A 30 -6.32 -1.22 6.82
CA ASP A 30 -4.92 -0.78 6.71
C ASP A 30 -4.82 0.76 6.78
N VAL A 31 -5.65 1.48 6.01
CA VAL A 31 -5.67 2.96 6.05
C VAL A 31 -6.09 3.48 7.41
N GLU A 32 -7.12 2.89 8.03
CA GLU A 32 -7.59 3.28 9.36
C GLU A 32 -6.52 3.08 10.43
N GLU A 33 -5.79 1.97 10.39
CA GLU A 33 -4.71 1.65 11.32
C GLU A 33 -3.56 2.67 11.24
N GLU A 34 -3.01 2.88 10.05
CA GLU A 34 -1.87 3.79 9.86
C GLU A 34 -2.22 5.24 10.25
N PHE A 35 -3.40 5.72 9.83
CA PHE A 35 -3.82 7.08 10.18
C PHE A 35 -4.19 7.22 11.65
N HIS A 36 -4.72 6.18 12.29
CA HIS A 36 -4.98 6.21 13.72
C HIS A 36 -3.67 6.23 14.53
N SER A 37 -2.64 5.51 14.08
CA SER A 37 -1.31 5.55 14.67
C SER A 37 -0.71 6.96 14.61
N LEU A 38 -0.73 7.59 13.43
CA LEU A 38 -0.28 8.98 13.23
C LEU A 38 -1.07 9.98 14.08
N GLU A 39 -2.40 9.88 14.10
CA GLU A 39 -3.25 10.76 14.90
C GLU A 39 -2.92 10.63 16.39
N ARG A 40 -2.65 9.41 16.87
CA ARG A 40 -2.25 9.16 18.24
C ARG A 40 -0.89 9.78 18.55
N ALA A 41 0.12 9.55 17.71
CA ALA A 41 1.46 10.13 17.89
C ALA A 41 1.40 11.66 17.96
N LEU A 42 0.66 12.30 17.04
CA LEU A 42 0.43 13.75 17.05
C LEU A 42 -0.23 14.25 18.34
N ARG A 43 -1.19 13.49 18.88
CA ARG A 43 -1.92 13.87 20.09
C ARG A 43 -1.07 13.71 21.34
N GLU A 44 -0.28 12.65 21.40
CA GLU A 44 0.57 12.30 22.56
C GLU A 44 1.87 13.11 22.56
N GLY A 45 2.21 13.74 21.43
CA GLY A 45 3.44 14.49 21.26
C GLY A 45 4.65 13.60 21.00
N ASP A 46 4.41 12.39 20.49
CA ASP A 46 5.46 11.47 20.06
C ASP A 46 6.11 11.96 18.77
N ASP A 47 7.35 11.54 18.56
CA ASP A 47 8.06 11.80 17.31
C ASP A 47 7.42 11.01 16.17
N ILE A 48 7.30 11.65 15.00
CA ILE A 48 6.83 11.04 13.75
C ILE A 48 8.00 11.05 12.78
N ASP A 49 8.34 9.89 12.23
CA ASP A 49 9.46 9.74 11.33
C ASP A 49 9.02 9.57 9.86
N ALA A 50 10.00 9.33 9.00
CA ALA A 50 9.76 9.15 7.57
C ALA A 50 9.02 7.84 7.27
N ASP A 51 9.24 6.81 8.07
CA ASP A 51 8.65 5.48 7.89
C ASP A 51 7.15 5.54 8.19
N ASP A 52 6.74 6.24 9.26
CA ASP A 52 5.32 6.45 9.59
C ASP A 52 4.54 7.11 8.43
N VAL A 53 5.13 8.16 7.83
CA VAL A 53 4.53 8.87 6.70
C VAL A 53 4.52 8.00 5.45
N GLU A 54 5.56 7.19 5.27
CA GLU A 54 5.68 6.26 4.17
C GLU A 54 4.62 5.16 4.23
N ASP A 55 4.42 4.52 5.38
CA ASP A 55 3.43 3.47 5.58
C ASP A 55 2.00 3.99 5.37
N ALA A 56 1.67 5.17 5.88
CA ALA A 56 0.38 5.81 5.64
C ALA A 56 0.13 6.10 4.15
N ARG A 57 1.16 6.55 3.42
CA ARG A 57 1.08 6.76 1.96
C ARG A 57 0.87 5.43 1.23
N HIS A 58 1.47 4.35 1.70
CA HIS A 58 1.34 3.03 1.10
C HIS A 58 -0.06 2.48 1.25
N ALA A 59 -0.64 2.59 2.44
CA ALA A 59 -2.02 2.21 2.70
C ALA A 59 -2.99 2.95 1.75
N LEU A 60 -2.82 4.28 1.63
CA LEU A 60 -3.63 5.10 0.70
C LEU A 60 -3.45 4.70 -0.76
N ASN A 61 -2.21 4.50 -1.21
CA ASN A 61 -1.91 4.12 -2.59
C ASN A 61 -2.47 2.74 -2.93
N ALA A 62 -2.44 1.81 -1.98
CA ALA A 62 -3.02 0.49 -2.16
C ALA A 62 -4.55 0.54 -2.29
N LEU A 63 -5.23 1.31 -1.42
CA LEU A 63 -6.68 1.52 -1.54
C LEU A 63 -7.03 2.21 -2.86
N ARG A 64 -6.26 3.23 -3.27
CA ARG A 64 -6.46 3.91 -4.55
C ARG A 64 -6.35 2.95 -5.73
N ARG A 65 -5.34 2.08 -5.77
CA ARG A 65 -5.23 1.06 -6.83
C ARG A 65 -6.45 0.14 -6.90
N LEU A 66 -6.95 -0.32 -5.75
CA LEU A 66 -8.16 -1.13 -5.71
C LEU A 66 -9.36 -0.38 -6.30
N LEU A 67 -9.56 0.88 -5.90
CA LEU A 67 -10.66 1.71 -6.38
C LEU A 67 -10.56 1.95 -7.88
N GLU A 68 -9.42 2.42 -8.37
CA GLU A 68 -9.25 2.88 -9.74
C GLU A 68 -9.09 1.74 -10.75
N ASP A 69 -8.31 0.69 -10.42
CA ASP A 69 -8.00 -0.38 -11.38
C ASP A 69 -9.06 -1.48 -11.39
N GLN A 70 -9.79 -1.67 -10.28
CA GLN A 70 -10.73 -2.79 -10.14
C GLN A 70 -12.17 -2.33 -9.97
N LEU A 71 -12.45 -1.49 -8.97
CA LEU A 71 -13.84 -1.19 -8.60
C LEU A 71 -14.51 -0.17 -9.53
N ALA A 72 -13.79 0.86 -9.99
CA ALA A 72 -14.32 1.86 -10.92
C ALA A 72 -14.80 1.22 -12.24
N PRO A 73 -14.00 0.37 -12.92
CA PRO A 73 -14.46 -0.37 -14.10
C PRO A 73 -15.68 -1.27 -13.82
N LEU A 74 -15.71 -1.95 -12.67
CA LEU A 74 -16.84 -2.81 -12.28
C LEU A 74 -18.13 -2.03 -12.02
N ALA A 75 -18.01 -0.81 -11.49
CA ALA A 75 -19.13 0.10 -11.28
C ALA A 75 -19.55 0.86 -12.55
N GLY A 76 -18.81 0.70 -13.66
CA GLY A 76 -19.06 1.41 -14.91
C GLY A 76 -18.78 2.91 -14.82
N VAL A 77 -17.93 3.33 -13.88
CA VAL A 77 -17.51 4.73 -13.71
C VAL A 77 -16.10 4.92 -14.25
N GLU A 78 -15.81 6.13 -14.73
CA GLU A 78 -14.48 6.49 -15.20
C GLU A 78 -13.51 6.59 -14.00
N PRO A 79 -12.32 5.96 -14.05
CA PRO A 79 -11.29 6.16 -13.05
C PRO A 79 -10.91 7.64 -12.95
N TRP A 80 -10.75 8.15 -11.73
CA TRP A 80 -10.50 9.58 -11.52
C TRP A 80 -9.07 10.00 -11.90
N GLY A 81 -8.15 9.04 -11.93
CA GLY A 81 -6.81 9.25 -12.47
C GLY A 81 -6.02 7.96 -12.58
N SER A 82 -4.81 8.05 -13.08
CA SER A 82 -3.92 6.89 -13.15
C SER A 82 -3.58 6.38 -11.76
N SER A 83 -3.65 5.06 -11.59
CA SER A 83 -3.17 4.39 -10.40
C SER A 83 -1.68 4.67 -10.17
N PRO A 84 -1.25 4.85 -8.90
CA PRO A 84 0.17 5.04 -8.59
C PRO A 84 1.01 3.87 -9.12
N PRO A 85 2.23 4.11 -9.65
CA PRO A 85 3.09 3.05 -10.18
C PRO A 85 3.44 2.04 -9.09
N SER A 86 3.23 0.75 -9.35
CA SER A 86 3.54 -0.33 -8.40
C SER A 86 5.05 -0.46 -8.25
N MET A 87 5.61 0.08 -7.17
CA MET A 87 7.00 -0.16 -6.78
C MET A 87 7.03 -1.35 -5.82
N PRO A 88 7.73 -2.43 -6.14
CA PRO A 88 7.89 -3.55 -5.21
C PRO A 88 8.73 -3.10 -4.00
N TYR A 89 8.09 -3.01 -2.84
CA TYR A 89 8.64 -2.47 -1.59
C TYR A 89 9.96 -3.09 -1.13
N GLY A 90 10.14 -4.40 -1.35
CA GLY A 90 11.40 -5.07 -1.00
C GLY A 90 12.61 -4.42 -1.70
N ALA A 91 12.46 -4.04 -2.97
CA ALA A 91 13.53 -3.41 -3.74
C ALA A 91 13.67 -1.91 -3.43
N ALA A 92 12.58 -1.20 -3.13
CA ALA A 92 12.63 0.22 -2.79
C ALA A 92 13.28 0.46 -1.42
N ARG A 93 12.98 -0.38 -0.43
CA ARG A 93 13.55 -0.30 0.92
C ARG A 93 15.07 -0.53 0.91
N GLU A 94 15.55 -1.49 0.12
CA GLU A 94 16.99 -1.73 -0.07
C GLU A 94 17.69 -0.55 -0.77
N HIS A 95 16.98 0.17 -1.65
CA HIS A 95 17.58 1.24 -2.45
C HIS A 95 17.65 2.58 -1.72
N TYR A 96 16.65 2.91 -0.90
CA TYR A 96 16.59 4.18 -0.17
C TYR A 96 17.21 4.13 1.24
N HIS A 97 17.15 2.99 1.94
CA HIS A 97 17.77 2.85 3.27
C HIS A 97 19.16 2.21 3.23
N GLY A 98 19.68 1.90 2.04
CA GLY A 98 21.03 1.36 1.84
C GLY A 98 22.15 2.42 1.75
N VAL A 99 21.84 3.72 1.88
CA VAL A 99 22.80 4.82 1.63
C VAL A 99 23.27 5.54 2.90
N ASP A 100 22.80 5.17 4.10
CA ASP A 100 23.22 5.81 5.36
C ASP A 100 24.46 5.17 6.02
N CYS A 101 25.34 4.53 5.23
CA CYS A 101 26.57 3.92 5.72
C CYS A 101 27.84 4.51 5.09
N ASP A 102 27.98 5.84 4.95
CA ASP A 102 29.34 6.44 4.82
C ASP A 102 29.48 7.94 5.14
N ALA A 103 28.60 8.55 5.93
CA ALA A 103 28.70 9.98 6.26
C ALA A 103 29.44 10.30 7.58
N SER A 104 30.06 9.31 8.26
CA SER A 104 30.72 9.52 9.56
C SER A 104 32.22 9.23 9.59
N LYS A 105 32.92 9.27 8.44
CA LYS A 105 34.39 9.11 8.41
C LYS A 105 35.13 10.27 7.75
N SER A 106 34.90 11.47 8.30
CA SER A 106 35.85 12.58 8.17
C SER A 106 36.04 13.26 9.53
N ALA A 107 36.49 12.50 10.53
CA ALA A 107 37.22 13.04 11.66
C ALA A 107 38.71 13.11 11.25
N ALA A 108 39.26 14.32 11.31
CA ALA A 108 40.56 14.75 10.79
C ALA A 108 41.78 13.97 11.33
N PRO A 109 42.93 14.04 10.64
CA PRO A 109 44.21 14.18 11.33
C PRO A 109 44.55 15.67 11.46
N GLY A 110 44.84 16.11 12.68
CA GLY A 110 45.62 17.33 12.87
C GLY A 110 47.03 17.13 12.34
N ASP A 111 47.63 18.21 11.84
CA ASP A 111 49.06 18.34 11.64
C ASP A 111 49.44 19.80 11.95
N ASP A 112 50.35 19.94 12.93
CA ASP A 112 51.24 21.04 13.36
C ASP A 112 50.75 22.50 13.44
#